data_AF-A0A4Y2EY60-F1
#
_entry.id   AF-A0A4Y2EY60-F1
#
_cell.length_a   1.000
_cell.length_b   1.000
_cell.length_c   1.000
_cell.angle_alpha   90.00
_cell.angle_beta   90.00
_cell.angle_gamma   90.00
#
_symmetry.space_group_name_H-M   'P 1'
#
loop_
_entity.id
_entity.type
_entity.pdbx_description
1 polymer ?
#
loop_
_entity_poly.entity_id
_entity_poly.type
_entity_poly.pdbx_seq_one_letter_code
_entity_poly.pdbx_strand_id
1 'polypeptide(L)'
;MQDGVPPHIATPVKQLLNLHFGNDKIINRHFRTAWPPRSPDLYPCVFWLWDYLKDVVYGDTIANLAELKNRITQHIHNITTETLRSVVEHAVLRFQLIGTN
;
A
#
# COMPACT_ATOMS: atom_id res chain seq x y z
N MET A 1 1.69 4.59 4.79
CA MET A 1 2.90 3.76 4.64
C MET A 1 3.33 3.84 3.20
N GLN A 2 4.62 4.04 2.90
CA GLN A 2 5.12 4.14 1.53
C GLN A 2 6.44 3.39 1.40
N ASP A 3 6.74 2.89 0.20
CA ASP A 3 8.00 2.25 -0.10
C ASP A 3 9.16 3.26 -0.09
N GLY A 4 10.35 2.77 0.27
CA GLY A 4 11.56 3.58 0.35
C GLY A 4 12.22 3.84 -1.00
N VAL A 5 11.48 3.79 -2.11
CA VAL A 5 11.99 3.89 -3.49
C VAL A 5 12.36 5.37 -3.80
N PRO A 6 13.37 5.68 -4.63
CA PRO A 6 13.94 7.03 -4.71
C PRO A 6 12.96 8.20 -4.90
N PRO A 7 11.93 8.13 -5.76
CA PRO A 7 10.94 9.20 -5.91
C PRO A 7 10.15 9.46 -4.62
N HIS A 8 9.89 8.39 -3.85
CA HIS A 8 9.08 8.36 -2.64
C HIS A 8 9.81 8.90 -1.40
N ILE A 9 11.13 9.13 -1.49
CA ILE A 9 11.99 9.62 -0.41
C ILE A 9 12.69 10.95 -0.76
N ALA A 10 12.34 11.56 -1.90
CA ALA A 10 12.86 12.85 -2.29
C ALA A 10 12.50 13.94 -1.27
N THR A 11 13.40 14.91 -1.07
CA THR A 11 13.23 15.98 -0.07
C THR A 11 11.89 16.72 -0.18
N PRO A 12 11.41 17.11 -1.38
CA PRO A 12 10.11 17.79 -1.50
C PRO A 12 8.94 16.92 -1.02
N VAL A 13 8.99 15.62 -1.32
CA VAL A 13 7.97 14.65 -0.87
C VAL A 13 8.01 14.52 0.64
N LYS A 14 9.21 14.44 1.24
CA LYS A 14 9.35 14.34 2.70
C LYS A 14 8.81 15.58 3.42
N GLN A 15 9.12 16.77 2.91
CA GLN A 15 8.62 18.02 3.46
C GLN A 15 7.09 18.10 3.38
N LEU A 16 6.51 17.72 2.23
CA LEU A 16 5.06 17.69 2.05
C LEU A 16 4.37 16.73 3.02
N LEU A 17 4.91 15.52 3.16
CA LEU A 17 4.36 14.51 4.07
C LEU A 17 4.46 14.98 5.53
N ASN A 18 5.61 15.54 5.93
CA ASN A 18 5.80 16.06 7.29
C ASN A 18 4.84 17.22 7.60
N LEU A 19 4.60 18.10 6.63
CA LEU A 19 3.64 19.20 6.76
C LEU A 19 2.20 18.70 7.00
N HIS A 20 1.78 17.64 6.29
CA HIS A 20 0.40 17.15 6.36
C HIS A 20 0.14 16.21 7.53
N PHE A 21 1.08 15.33 7.86
CA PHE A 21 0.86 14.23 8.80
C PHE A 21 1.66 14.36 10.10
N GLY A 22 2.69 15.22 10.12
CA GLY A 22 3.68 15.28 11.19
C GLY A 22 4.65 14.10 11.15
N ASN A 23 5.83 14.29 11.76
CA ASN A 23 6.95 13.36 11.64
C ASN A 23 6.69 11.98 12.29
N ASP A 24 5.82 11.92 13.30
CA ASP A 24 5.59 10.71 14.10
C ASP A 24 4.59 9.73 13.47
N LYS A 25 3.84 10.18 12.45
CA LYS A 25 2.81 9.38 11.77
C LYS A 25 3.27 8.79 10.45
N ILE A 26 4.51 9.06 10.05
CA ILE A 26 5.05 8.66 8.75
C ILE A 26 5.98 7.46 8.94
N ILE A 27 5.62 6.34 8.33
CA ILE A 27 6.46 5.15 8.24
C ILE A 27 7.04 5.06 6.83
N ASN A 28 8.31 5.41 6.70
CA ASN A 28 9.08 5.43 5.45
C ASN A 28 10.59 5.49 5.77
N ARG A 29 11.45 5.16 4.81
CA ARG A 29 12.91 5.25 4.95
C ARG A 29 13.33 6.71 5.24
N HIS A 30 14.23 6.89 6.20
CA HIS A 30 14.72 8.19 6.69
C HIS A 30 13.68 9.05 7.42
N PHE A 31 12.57 8.48 7.89
CA PHE A 31 11.71 9.08 8.90
C PHE A 31 11.97 8.45 10.27
N ARG A 32 11.37 9.01 11.33
CA ARG A 32 11.52 8.54 12.72
C ARG A 32 11.18 7.06 12.85
N THR A 33 10.09 6.62 12.23
CA THR A 33 9.72 5.20 12.13
C THR A 33 10.17 4.67 10.77
N ALA A 34 11.36 4.08 10.74
CA ALA A 34 11.91 3.54 9.50
C ALA A 34 11.19 2.25 9.08
N TRP A 35 10.91 2.11 7.79
CA TRP A 35 10.42 0.85 7.23
C TRP A 35 11.57 -0.16 7.11
N PRO A 36 11.36 -1.45 7.46
CA PRO A 36 12.41 -2.45 7.31
C PRO A 36 12.83 -2.63 5.84
N PRO A 37 14.14 -2.77 5.56
CA PRO A 37 14.62 -2.92 4.20
C PRO A 37 14.14 -4.24 3.59
N ARG A 38 13.74 -4.21 2.31
CA ARG A 38 13.34 -5.39 1.50
C ARG A 38 12.12 -6.15 2.04
N SER A 39 11.15 -5.46 2.63
CA SER A 39 9.88 -6.04 3.08
C SER A 39 8.68 -5.57 2.25
N PRO A 40 8.57 -5.96 0.96
CA PRO A 40 7.40 -5.66 0.13
C PRO A 40 6.14 -6.36 0.65
N ASP A 41 6.30 -7.47 1.37
CA ASP A 41 5.26 -8.28 2.01
C ASP A 41 4.54 -7.58 3.16
N LEU A 42 5.01 -6.41 3.58
CA LEU A 42 4.41 -5.60 4.64
C LEU A 42 3.48 -4.50 4.14
N TYR A 43 3.47 -4.23 2.82
CA TYR A 43 2.58 -3.21 2.25
C TYR A 43 1.25 -3.82 1.85
N PRO A 44 0.11 -3.42 2.47
CA PRO A 44 -1.24 -3.86 2.08
C PRO A 44 -1.51 -3.77 0.58
N CYS A 45 -1.02 -2.71 -0.06
CA CYS A 45 -1.21 -2.53 -1.49
C CYS A 45 -0.47 -3.55 -2.35
N VAL A 46 0.65 -4.10 -1.85
CA VAL A 46 1.53 -5.02 -2.59
C VAL A 46 1.14 -6.46 -2.33
N PHE A 47 0.97 -6.88 -1.07
CA PHE A 47 0.66 -8.28 -0.75
C PHE A 47 -0.81 -8.66 -0.95
N TRP A 48 -1.71 -7.66 -1.07
CA TRP A 48 -3.14 -7.91 -1.17
C TRP A 48 -3.80 -7.15 -2.32
N LEU A 49 -3.80 -5.81 -2.29
CA LEU A 49 -4.62 -5.04 -3.25
C LEU A 49 -4.22 -5.30 -4.70
N TRP A 50 -2.92 -5.34 -4.99
CA TRP A 50 -2.40 -5.60 -6.32
C TRP A 50 -2.81 -6.98 -6.84
N ASP A 51 -2.59 -8.03 -6.04
CA ASP A 51 -2.95 -9.40 -6.41
C ASP A 51 -4.48 -9.55 -6.57
N TYR A 52 -5.26 -9.00 -5.65
CA TYR A 52 -6.72 -8.96 -5.74
C TYR A 52 -7.20 -8.29 -7.03
N LEU A 53 -6.72 -7.07 -7.31
CA LEU A 53 -7.10 -6.34 -8.51
C LEU A 53 -6.66 -7.07 -9.77
N LYS A 54 -5.48 -7.69 -9.76
CA LYS A 54 -4.99 -8.47 -10.88
C LYS A 54 -5.96 -9.62 -11.21
N ASP A 55 -6.39 -10.36 -10.20
CA ASP A 55 -7.28 -11.51 -10.37
C ASP A 55 -8.67 -11.08 -10.87
N VAL A 56 -9.25 -10.02 -10.28
CA VAL A 56 -10.63 -9.62 -10.61
C VAL A 56 -10.74 -8.76 -11.87
N VAL A 57 -9.73 -7.93 -12.18
CA VAL A 57 -9.77 -7.03 -13.34
C VAL A 57 -9.39 -7.76 -14.63
N TYR A 58 -8.40 -8.65 -14.57
CA TYR A 58 -7.89 -9.38 -15.73
C TYR A 58 -8.46 -10.80 -15.88
N GLY A 59 -9.45 -11.18 -15.08
CA GLY A 59 -10.16 -12.45 -15.24
C GLY A 59 -10.86 -12.58 -16.60
N ASP A 60 -11.25 -11.45 -17.21
CA ASP A 60 -11.84 -11.36 -18.55
C ASP A 60 -11.02 -10.45 -19.47
N THR A 61 -11.17 -10.64 -20.78
CA THR A 61 -10.57 -9.74 -21.79
C THR A 61 -11.01 -8.30 -21.58
N ILE A 62 -10.08 -7.37 -21.75
CA ILE A 62 -10.29 -5.93 -21.60
C ILE A 62 -10.11 -5.28 -22.96
N ALA A 63 -11.14 -4.60 -23.47
CA ALA A 63 -11.14 -4.09 -24.84
C ALA A 63 -10.33 -2.81 -25.01
N ASN A 64 -10.29 -1.94 -23.99
CA ASN A 64 -9.60 -0.66 -24.04
C ASN A 64 -9.28 -0.08 -22.65
N LEU A 65 -8.56 1.04 -22.65
CA LEU A 65 -8.13 1.73 -21.43
C LEU A 65 -9.29 2.28 -20.58
N ALA A 66 -10.39 2.71 -21.20
CA ALA A 66 -11.54 3.25 -20.46
C ALA A 66 -12.22 2.13 -19.66
N GLU A 67 -12.38 0.96 -20.27
CA GLU A 67 -12.89 -0.23 -19.60
C GLU A 67 -11.98 -0.67 -18.44
N LEU A 68 -10.66 -0.72 -18.67
CA LEU A 68 -9.69 -1.04 -17.61
C LEU A 68 -9.86 -0.13 -16.39
N LYS A 69 -9.92 1.19 -16.62
CA LYS A 69 -10.09 2.18 -15.55
C LYS A 69 -11.43 2.01 -14.83
N ASN A 70 -12.50 1.75 -15.57
CA ASN A 70 -13.84 1.54 -15.00
C ASN A 70 -13.87 0.29 -14.12
N ARG A 71 -13.32 -0.84 -14.58
CA ARG A 71 -13.26 -2.08 -13.80
C ARG A 71 -12.45 -1.89 -12.51
N ILE A 72 -11.26 -1.29 -12.59
CA ILE A 72 -10.45 -0.97 -11.40
C ILE A 72 -11.26 -0.12 -10.41
N THR A 73 -11.92 0.94 -10.89
CA THR A 73 -12.72 1.84 -10.06
C THR A 73 -13.88 1.11 -9.39
N GLN A 74 -14.63 0.30 -10.13
CA GLN A 74 -15.74 -0.48 -9.61
C GLN A 74 -15.29 -1.47 -8.53
N HIS A 75 -14.22 -2.24 -8.78
CA HIS A 75 -13.72 -3.19 -7.79
C HIS A 75 -13.18 -2.50 -6.53
N ILE A 76 -12.54 -1.33 -6.66
CA ILE A 76 -12.11 -0.53 -5.52
C ILE A 76 -13.31 -0.06 -4.69
N HIS A 77 -14.37 0.45 -5.32
CA HIS A 77 -15.58 0.89 -4.61
C HIS A 77 -16.31 -0.23 -3.89
N ASN A 78 -16.17 -1.47 -4.37
CA ASN A 78 -16.78 -2.64 -3.75
C ASN A 78 -15.96 -3.22 -2.58
N ILE A 79 -14.74 -2.71 -2.32
CA ILE A 79 -13.95 -3.12 -1.16
C ILE A 79 -14.65 -2.64 0.11
N THR A 80 -15.06 -3.58 0.95
CA THR A 80 -15.74 -3.26 2.21
C THR A 80 -14.78 -2.75 3.26
N THR A 81 -15.29 -1.97 4.22
CA THR A 81 -14.53 -1.57 5.41
C THR A 81 -14.05 -2.76 6.22
N GLU A 82 -14.80 -3.87 6.23
CA GLU A 82 -14.41 -5.11 6.89
C GLU A 82 -13.14 -5.70 6.27
N THR A 83 -13.11 -5.76 4.94
CA THR A 83 -11.94 -6.23 4.19
C THR A 83 -10.71 -5.35 4.49
N LEU A 84 -10.89 -4.02 4.49
CA LEU A 84 -9.80 -3.09 4.82
C LEU A 84 -9.28 -3.30 6.25
N ARG A 85 -10.18 -3.50 7.23
CA ARG A 85 -9.81 -3.79 8.62
C ARG A 85 -8.98 -5.07 8.71
N SER A 86 -9.47 -6.16 8.12
CA SER A 86 -8.76 -7.44 8.11
C SER A 86 -7.37 -7.32 7.47
N VAL A 87 -7.24 -6.61 6.35
CA VAL A 87 -5.94 -6.39 5.68
C VAL A 87 -4.96 -5.62 6.58
N VAL A 88 -5.45 -4.62 7.32
CA VAL A 88 -4.62 -3.86 8.28
C VAL A 88 -4.18 -4.75 9.45
N GLU A 89 -5.08 -5.57 10.00
CA GLU A 89 -4.76 -6.53 11.06
C GLU A 89 -3.70 -7.54 10.60
N HIS A 90 -3.83 -8.06 9.38
CA HIS A 90 -2.82 -8.94 8.78
C HIS A 90 -1.47 -8.25 8.58
N ALA A 91 -1.45 -6.96 8.22
CA ALA A 91 -0.21 -6.20 8.15
C ALA A 91 0.46 -6.09 9.53
N VAL A 92 -0.31 -5.79 10.59
CA VAL A 92 0.20 -5.75 11.97
C VAL A 92 0.79 -7.10 12.40
N LEU A 93 0.11 -8.21 12.09
CA LEU A 93 0.63 -9.56 12.38
C LEU A 93 1.96 -9.82 11.67
N ARG A 94 2.07 -9.46 10.38
CA ARG A 94 3.33 -9.60 9.63
C ARG A 94 4.46 -8.77 10.24
N PHE A 95 4.16 -7.57 10.73
CA PHE A 95 5.14 -6.75 11.46
C PHE A 95 5.64 -7.42 12.75
N GLN A 96 4.74 -8.03 13.52
CA GLN A 96 5.10 -8.73 14.76
C GLN A 96 5.99 -9.95 14.49
N LEU A 97 5.74 -10.69 13.42
CA LEU A 97 6.56 -11.84 13.02
C LEU A 97 7.98 -11.45 12.63
N ILE A 98 8.20 -10.26 12.05
CA ILE A 98 9.55 -9.79 11.71
C ILE A 98 10.32 -9.32 12.96
N GLY A 99 9.63 -8.75 13.95
CA GLY A 99 10.25 -8.25 15.19
C GLY A 99 10.59 -9.32 16.23
N THR A 100 10.30 -10.60 15.96
CA THR A 100 10.55 -11.73 16.87
C THR A 100 11.72 -12.63 16.45
N ASN A 101 12.38 -12.32 15.33
CA ASN A 101 13.64 -12.92 14.87
C ASN A 101 14.81 -11.95 15.08
#